data_AF-X1QDH3-F1
#
_entry.id   AF-X1QDH3-F1
#
_cell.length_a   1.000
_cell.length_b   1.000
_cell.length_c   1.000
_cell.angle_alpha   90.00
_cell.angle_beta   90.00
_cell.angle_gamma   90.00
#
_symmetry.space_group_name_H-M   'P 1'
#
loop_
_entity.id
_entity.type
_entity.pdbx_description
1 polymer ?
#
loop_
_entity_poly.entity_id
_entity_poly.type
_entity_poly.pdbx_seq_one_letter_code
_entity_poly.pdbx_strand_id
1 'polypeptide(L)' 'MKIKKITIFRGYDKNGKKELFEKAEIFAGETIGIVGPTGSDLPVHLT' A
#
# COMPACT_ATOMS: atom_id res chain seq x y z
N MET A 1 7.08 -20.77 -8.13
CA MET A 1 7.03 -19.33 -8.46
C MET A 1 7.25 -18.54 -7.16
N LYS A 2 8.19 -17.60 -7.10
CA LYS A 2 8.44 -16.76 -5.90
C LYS A 2 8.20 -15.30 -6.27
N ILE A 3 7.46 -14.58 -5.43
CA ILE A 3 7.24 -13.13 -5.58
C ILE A 3 8.58 -12.44 -5.31
N LYS A 4 9.06 -11.64 -6.27
CA LYS A 4 10.33 -10.91 -6.18
C LYS A 4 10.14 -9.47 -5.75
N LYS A 5 9.00 -8.88 -6.13
CA LYS A 5 8.64 -7.49 -5.90
C LYS A 5 7.13 -7.38 -5.85
N ILE A 6 6.64 -6.52 -4.96
CA ILE A 6 5.26 -6.04 -4.90
C ILE A 6 5.30 -4.53 -5.10
N THR A 7 4.38 -4.01 -5.92
CA THR A 7 4.22 -2.56 -6.08
C THR A 7 2.81 -2.17 -5.68
N ILE A 8 2.69 -1.29 -4.69
CA ILE A 8 1.42 -0.70 -4.27
C ILE A 8 1.35 0.68 -4.90
N PHE A 9 0.29 0.96 -5.66
CA PHE A 9 0.01 2.31 -6.14
C PHE A 9 -0.91 3.04 -5.18
N ARG A 10 -0.79 4.37 -5.13
CA ARG A 10 -1.64 5.20 -4.27
C ARG A 10 -3.12 5.01 -4.58
N GLY A 11 -3.94 4.91 -3.54
CA GLY A 11 -5.39 4.88 -3.66
C GLY A 11 -6.02 6.26 -3.50
N TYR A 12 -7.32 6.23 -3.25
CA TYR A 12 -8.10 7.36 -2.75
C TYR A 12 -8.60 7.01 -1.35
N ASP A 13 -8.64 7.99 -0.46
CA ASP A 13 -9.26 7.83 0.84
C ASP A 13 -10.80 7.80 0.71
N LYS A 14 -11.47 7.56 1.84
CA LYS A 14 -12.94 7.54 1.94
C LYS A 14 -13.64 8.84 1.53
N ASN A 15 -12.91 9.96 1.45
CA ASN A 15 -13.43 11.25 1.00
C ASN A 15 -13.10 11.52 -0.49
N GLY A 16 -12.55 10.54 -1.21
CA GLY A 16 -12.11 10.69 -2.59
C GLY A 16 -10.81 11.51 -2.72
N LYS A 17 -10.08 11.76 -1.63
CA LYS A 17 -8.80 12.46 -1.68
C LYS A 17 -7.69 11.48 -2.04
N LYS A 18 -6.83 11.85 -2.99
CA LYS A 18 -5.63 11.07 -3.33
C LYS A 18 -4.70 10.95 -2.13
N GLU A 19 -4.20 9.75 -1.91
CA GLU A 19 -3.14 9.53 -0.92
C GLU A 19 -1.84 10.23 -1.34
N LEU A 20 -1.01 10.60 -0.35
CA LEU A 20 0.13 11.49 -0.55
C LEU A 20 1.35 10.84 -1.20
N PHE A 21 1.45 9.51 -1.20
CA PHE A 21 2.51 8.78 -1.88
C PHE A 21 2.14 8.49 -3.33
N GLU A 22 3.08 8.13 -4.19
CA GLU A 22 2.77 7.69 -5.57
C GLU A 22 2.68 6.18 -5.67
N LYS A 23 3.70 5.51 -5.13
CA LYS A 23 3.81 4.07 -5.05
C LYS A 23 4.69 3.68 -3.85
N ALA A 24 4.49 2.47 -3.36
CA ALA A 24 5.40 1.79 -2.45
C ALA A 24 5.90 0.51 -3.13
N GLU A 25 7.21 0.30 -3.14
CA GLU A 25 7.85 -0.88 -3.71
C GLU A 25 8.40 -1.72 -2.57
N ILE A 26 8.10 -3.02 -2.58
CA ILE A 26 8.50 -3.97 -1.55
C ILE A 26 9.23 -5.11 -2.25
N PHE A 27 10.48 -5.36 -1.85
CA PHE A 27 11.31 -6.41 -2.41
C PHE A 27 11.33 -7.64 -1.51
N ALA A 28 11.55 -8.81 -2.11
CA ALA A 28 11.66 -10.05 -1.35
C ALA A 28 12.80 -9.96 -0.32
N GLY A 29 12.45 -10.17 0.95
CA GLY A 29 13.38 -10.05 2.09
C GLY A 29 13.15 -8.79 2.94
N GLU A 30 12.36 -7.83 2.46
CA GLU A 30 11.98 -6.66 3.24
C GLU A 30 10.78 -6.95 4.15
N THR A 31 10.84 -6.46 5.39
CA THR A 31 9.70 -6.47 6.31
C THR A 31 9.11 -5.07 6.36
N ILE A 32 7.82 -4.97 6.07
CA ILE A 32 7.10 -3.70 6.12
C ILE A 32 5.93 -3.74 7.09
N GLY A 33 5.65 -2.61 7.73
CA GLY A 33 4.47 -2.42 8.58
C GLY A 33 3.51 -1.44 7.93
N ILE A 34 2.27 -1.85 7.72
CA ILE A 34 1.19 -0.96 7.30
C ILE A 34 0.46 -0.55 8.58
N VAL A 35 0.47 0.75 8.90
CA VAL A 35 -0.13 1.30 10.11
C VAL A 35 -1.16 2.37 9.77
N GLY A 36 -2.25 2.40 10.52
CA GLY A 36 -3.29 3.43 10.41
C GLY A 36 -4.17 3.45 11.66
N PRO A 37 -4.87 4.57 11.95
CA PRO A 37 -5.84 4.63 13.04
C PRO A 37 -6.96 3.60 12.86
N THR A 38 -7.57 3.13 13.95
CA THR A 38 -8.71 2.21 13.89
C THR A 38 -9.85 2.84 13.07
N GLY A 39 -10.37 2.10 12.08
CA GLY A 39 -11.38 2.62 11.12
C GLY A 39 -10.81 3.36 9.91
N SER A 40 -9.50 3.22 9.65
CA SER A 40 -8.91 3.58 8.35
C SER A 40 -9.33 2.53 7.33
N ASP A 41 -10.10 2.94 6.32
CA ASP A 41 -10.36 2.13 5.14
C ASP A 41 -9.08 2.05 4.30
N LEU A 42 -8.05 1.32 4.78
CA LEU A 42 -6.75 1.16 4.11
C LEU A 42 -6.94 0.27 2.87
N PRO A 43 -7.15 0.83 1.66
CA PRO A 43 -7.44 0.04 0.49
C PRO A 43 -6.09 -0.37 -0.12
N VAL A 44 -5.56 -1.50 0.33
CA VAL A 44 -4.29 -2.02 -0.22
C VAL A 44 -4.60 -2.85 -1.46
N HIS A 45 -4.41 -2.26 -2.64
CA HIS A 45 -4.46 -2.99 -3.91
C HIS A 45 -3.06 -3.48 -4.27
N LEU A 46 -2.84 -4.79 -4.20
CA LEU A 46 -1.58 -5.45 -4.56
C LEU A 46 -1.73 -6.00 -5.98
N THR A 47 -0.86 -5.58 -6.89
CA THR A 47 -0.80 -6.08 -8.28
C THR A 47 0.58 -6.67 -8.57
#